data_AF-A0A5J6I0J5-F1
#
_entry.id   AF-A0A5J6I0J5-F1
#
_cell.length_a   1.000
_cell.length_b   1.000
_cell.length_c   1.000
_cell.angle_alpha   90.00
_cell.angle_beta   90.00
_cell.angle_gamma   90.00
#
_symmetry.space_group_name_H-M   'P 1'
#
loop_
_entity.id
_entity.type
_entity.pdbx_description
1 polymer ?
#
loop_
_entity_poly.entity_id
_entity_poly.type
_entity_poly.pdbx_seq_one_letter_code
_entity_poly.pdbx_strand_id
1 'polypeptide(L)'
;MDVSVTLWVLTIVGLAALIAVDFFIGRKPHDVSIKEAGIWTVVWIVLAALFGLGLFMFGGGQPAGEFFAGFITEKSLSVDNLFVFVLIMAKFAVPSQYQQRVLLIGVLIALVLRAIFIAAGAAILASFSWVFYLFGAFLIWTAWKLIQEARAEEQDEEFEENKLLKAAERRFGVADRYHGTKLWIQENGKRVMTPMLVVMLAIGSTDVLFALDSIPAIFGLTQDPYIVFTANAFALMGLRQLYFLIGGLLKRLVHLSYGLSIILGFIGVKLVLHALHESGVHVPEISIPVSLGVICAVLIVTTITSLRASKKQAAAEAAQAQSGGAPKDSIDV
;
A
#
# COMPACT_ATOMS: atom_id res chain seq x y z
N MET A 1 -24.00 -1.33 8.24
CA MET A 1 -25.17 -2.10 7.78
C MET A 1 -25.14 -3.47 8.44
N ASP A 2 -26.29 -4.11 8.71
CA ASP A 2 -26.30 -5.54 9.08
C ASP A 2 -26.05 -6.37 7.81
N VAL A 3 -24.79 -6.50 7.44
CA VAL A 3 -24.36 -7.27 6.28
C VAL A 3 -24.63 -8.74 6.55
N SER A 4 -25.50 -9.35 5.75
CA SER A 4 -25.85 -10.76 5.92
C SER A 4 -24.61 -11.65 5.81
N VAL A 5 -24.57 -12.72 6.61
CA VAL A 5 -23.51 -13.74 6.53
C VAL A 5 -23.39 -14.28 5.11
N THR A 6 -24.51 -14.40 4.40
CA THR A 6 -24.54 -14.78 2.98
C THR A 6 -23.76 -13.83 2.09
N LEU A 7 -23.93 -12.51 2.26
CA LEU A 7 -23.19 -11.51 1.49
C LEU A 7 -21.68 -11.56 1.79
N TRP A 8 -21.31 -11.73 3.06
CA TRP A 8 -19.91 -11.96 3.45
C TRP A 8 -19.31 -13.19 2.76
N VAL A 9 -20.01 -14.33 2.82
CA VAL A 9 -19.55 -15.58 2.20
C VAL A 9 -19.43 -15.42 0.69
N LEU A 10 -20.42 -14.83 0.02
CA LEU A 10 -20.38 -14.58 -1.43
C LEU A 10 -19.20 -13.69 -1.81
N THR A 11 -18.95 -12.62 -1.06
CA THR A 11 -17.83 -11.70 -1.32
C THR A 11 -16.49 -12.38 -1.08
N ILE A 12 -16.32 -13.15 0.00
CA ILE A 12 -15.08 -13.90 0.27
C ILE A 12 -14.83 -14.93 -0.83
N VAL A 13 -15.86 -15.68 -1.24
CA VAL A 13 -15.75 -16.67 -2.33
C VAL A 13 -15.41 -15.97 -3.65
N GLY A 14 -16.05 -14.85 -3.96
CA GLY A 14 -15.76 -14.05 -5.14
C GLY A 14 -14.32 -13.53 -5.16
N LEU A 15 -13.84 -12.96 -4.04
CA LEU A 15 -12.46 -12.50 -3.90
C LEU A 15 -11.46 -13.66 -3.99
N ALA A 16 -11.76 -14.80 -3.35
CA ALA A 16 -10.93 -16.01 -3.43
C ALA A 16 -10.85 -16.53 -4.88
N ALA A 17 -11.96 -16.49 -5.63
CA ALA A 17 -11.98 -16.84 -7.05
C ALA A 17 -11.14 -15.87 -7.88
N LEU A 18 -11.25 -14.55 -7.65
CA LEU A 18 -10.42 -13.54 -8.32
C LEU A 18 -8.92 -13.74 -8.02
N ILE A 19 -8.55 -14.04 -6.77
CA ILE A 19 -7.18 -14.36 -6.37
C ILE A 19 -6.71 -15.66 -7.04
N ALA A 20 -7.55 -16.68 -7.10
CA ALA A 20 -7.23 -17.94 -7.76
C ALA A 20 -6.98 -17.74 -9.27
N VAL A 21 -7.79 -16.90 -9.93
CA VAL A 21 -7.59 -16.51 -11.33
C VAL A 21 -6.27 -15.75 -11.49
N ASP A 22 -5.99 -14.76 -10.64
CA ASP A 22 -4.72 -14.02 -10.69
C ASP A 22 -3.51 -14.93 -10.47
N PHE A 23 -3.61 -15.90 -9.55
CA PHE A 23 -2.59 -16.91 -9.31
C PHE A 23 -2.40 -17.82 -10.53
N PHE A 24 -3.50 -18.27 -11.14
CA PHE A 24 -3.43 -19.17 -12.28
C PHE A 24 -2.79 -18.50 -13.50
N ILE A 25 -3.07 -17.22 -13.71
CA ILE A 25 -2.48 -16.41 -14.78
C ILE A 25 -1.01 -16.12 -14.46
N GLY A 26 -0.71 -15.73 -13.21
CA GLY A 26 0.65 -15.40 -12.75
C GLY A 26 1.53 -16.59 -12.36
N ARG A 27 1.12 -17.84 -12.63
CA ARG A 27 1.84 -19.04 -12.18
C ARG A 27 3.16 -19.28 -12.90
N LYS A 28 3.31 -18.75 -14.12
CA LYS A 28 4.52 -18.92 -14.92
C LYS A 28 5.47 -17.75 -14.65
N PRO A 29 6.70 -18.00 -14.16
CA PRO A 29 7.71 -16.96 -14.04
C PRO A 29 7.99 -16.36 -15.43
N HIS A 30 7.63 -15.10 -15.62
CA HIS A 30 8.03 -14.32 -16.80
C HIS A 30 8.24 -12.87 -16.39
N ASP A 31 9.05 -12.14 -17.16
CA ASP A 31 9.15 -10.70 -16.97
C ASP A 31 7.83 -10.06 -17.42
N VAL A 32 7.20 -9.29 -16.53
CA VAL A 32 5.93 -8.62 -16.81
C VAL A 32 6.22 -7.34 -17.57
N SER A 33 5.66 -7.18 -18.77
CA SER A 33 5.82 -5.95 -19.54
C SER A 33 5.01 -4.79 -18.94
N ILE A 34 5.48 -3.55 -19.12
CA ILE A 34 4.74 -2.34 -18.68
C ILE A 34 3.32 -2.31 -19.27
N LYS A 35 3.14 -2.73 -20.54
CA LYS A 35 1.82 -2.77 -21.18
C LYS A 35 0.89 -3.76 -20.50
N GLU A 36 1.36 -4.96 -20.23
CA GLU A 36 0.61 -6.00 -19.52
C GLU A 36 0.25 -5.54 -18.10
N ALA A 37 1.21 -5.00 -17.36
CA ALA A 37 0.99 -4.49 -16.02
C ALA A 37 -0.04 -3.34 -16.02
N GLY A 38 0.00 -2.46 -17.02
CA GLY A 38 -0.98 -1.39 -17.21
C GLY A 38 -2.40 -1.92 -17.46
N ILE A 39 -2.55 -2.88 -18.37
CA ILE A 39 -3.85 -3.51 -18.67
C ILE A 39 -4.44 -4.14 -17.41
N TRP A 40 -3.65 -4.95 -16.70
CA TRP A 40 -4.13 -5.60 -15.49
C TRP A 40 -4.45 -4.61 -14.37
N THR A 41 -3.70 -3.51 -14.25
CA THR A 41 -4.02 -2.44 -13.30
C THR A 41 -5.39 -1.83 -13.62
N VAL A 42 -5.68 -1.55 -14.89
CA VAL A 42 -6.99 -1.06 -15.33
C VAL A 42 -8.10 -2.07 -15.03
N VAL A 43 -7.87 -3.36 -15.31
CA VAL A 43 -8.84 -4.42 -14.99
C VAL A 43 -9.20 -4.42 -13.49
N TRP A 44 -8.21 -4.33 -12.61
CA TRP A 44 -8.46 -4.29 -11.16
C TRP A 44 -9.22 -3.04 -10.72
N ILE A 45 -8.90 -1.87 -11.31
CA ILE A 45 -9.63 -0.62 -11.03
C ILE A 45 -11.09 -0.73 -11.50
N VAL A 46 -11.32 -1.31 -12.69
CA VAL A 46 -12.68 -1.52 -13.21
C VAL A 46 -13.46 -2.48 -12.33
N LEU A 47 -12.85 -3.58 -11.87
CA LEU A 47 -13.51 -4.52 -10.96
C LEU A 47 -13.90 -3.85 -9.63
N ALA A 48 -13.01 -3.03 -9.06
CA ALA A 48 -13.33 -2.25 -7.86
C ALA A 48 -14.47 -1.25 -8.11
N ALA A 49 -14.45 -0.56 -9.26
CA ALA A 49 -15.51 0.37 -9.63
C ALA A 49 -16.87 -0.32 -9.85
N LEU A 50 -16.89 -1.50 -10.48
CA LEU A 50 -18.09 -2.32 -10.64
C LEU A 50 -18.64 -2.79 -9.28
N PHE A 51 -17.76 -3.17 -8.36
CA PHE A 51 -18.16 -3.52 -7.00
C PHE A 51 -18.76 -2.31 -6.26
N GLY A 52 -18.13 -1.15 -6.33
CA GLY A 52 -18.64 0.10 -5.74
C GLY A 52 -19.97 0.54 -6.35
N LEU A 53 -20.17 0.35 -7.66
CA LEU A 53 -21.46 0.58 -8.32
C LEU A 53 -22.52 -0.44 -7.85
N GLY A 54 -22.12 -1.69 -7.63
CA GLY A 54 -22.98 -2.70 -6.98
C GLY A 54 -23.44 -2.23 -5.60
N LEU A 55 -22.52 -1.74 -4.76
CA LEU A 55 -22.87 -1.16 -3.46
C LEU A 55 -23.81 0.04 -3.60
N PHE A 56 -23.64 0.87 -4.62
CA PHE A 56 -24.55 1.98 -4.88
C PHE A 56 -25.96 1.51 -5.20
N MET A 57 -26.09 0.50 -6.05
CA MET A 57 -27.37 -0.04 -6.51
C MET A 57 -28.12 -0.78 -5.38
N PHE A 58 -27.41 -1.54 -4.53
CA PHE A 58 -28.03 -2.40 -3.52
C PHE A 58 -28.01 -1.82 -2.10
N GLY A 59 -27.05 -0.97 -1.77
CA GLY A 59 -26.86 -0.36 -0.44
C GLY A 59 -27.00 1.16 -0.41
N GLY A 60 -27.08 1.83 -1.56
CA GLY A 60 -27.27 3.27 -1.67
C GLY A 60 -25.98 4.10 -1.72
N GLY A 61 -26.14 5.43 -1.73
CA GLY A 61 -25.04 6.38 -1.95
C GLY A 61 -23.99 6.40 -0.83
N GLN A 62 -24.40 6.17 0.41
CA GLN A 62 -23.48 6.23 1.55
C GLN A 62 -22.46 5.06 1.55
N PRO A 63 -22.87 3.77 1.52
CA PRO A 63 -21.91 2.65 1.44
C PRO A 63 -20.99 2.72 0.22
N ALA A 64 -21.50 3.17 -0.92
CA ALA A 64 -20.69 3.36 -2.12
C ALA A 64 -19.64 4.47 -1.93
N GLY A 65 -20.04 5.61 -1.37
CA GLY A 65 -19.12 6.71 -1.07
C GLY A 65 -18.03 6.32 -0.08
N GLU A 66 -18.39 5.58 0.97
CA GLU A 66 -17.47 5.01 1.95
C GLU A 66 -16.50 4.01 1.31
N PHE A 67 -17.00 3.13 0.44
CA PHE A 67 -16.17 2.20 -0.32
C PHE A 67 -15.19 2.92 -1.23
N PHE A 68 -15.64 3.91 -2.01
CA PHE A 68 -14.74 4.65 -2.92
C PHE A 68 -13.71 5.49 -2.17
N ALA A 69 -14.10 6.13 -1.07
CA ALA A 69 -13.16 6.87 -0.23
C ALA A 69 -12.12 5.93 0.39
N GLY A 70 -12.56 4.81 0.96
CA GLY A 70 -11.68 3.78 1.51
C GLY A 70 -10.77 3.17 0.44
N PHE A 71 -11.31 2.80 -0.72
CA PHE A 71 -10.57 2.19 -1.82
C PHE A 71 -9.49 3.14 -2.35
N ILE A 72 -9.81 4.41 -2.59
CA ILE A 72 -8.84 5.40 -3.08
C ILE A 72 -7.74 5.63 -2.03
N THR A 73 -8.10 5.84 -0.77
CA THR A 73 -7.12 6.03 0.30
C THR A 73 -6.21 4.81 0.47
N GLU A 74 -6.78 3.61 0.56
CA GLU A 74 -6.02 2.36 0.66
C GLU A 74 -5.15 2.12 -0.57
N LYS A 75 -5.65 2.43 -1.78
CA LYS A 75 -4.87 2.28 -3.01
C LYS A 75 -3.68 3.22 -3.01
N SER A 76 -3.87 4.48 -2.61
CA SER A 76 -2.80 5.47 -2.54
C SER A 76 -1.74 5.12 -1.49
N LEU A 77 -2.15 4.70 -0.29
CA LEU A 77 -1.23 4.20 0.74
C LEU A 77 -0.48 2.94 0.25
N SER A 78 -1.15 2.05 -0.47
CA SER A 78 -0.52 0.86 -1.04
C SER A 78 0.53 1.18 -2.10
N VAL A 79 0.44 2.32 -2.80
CA VAL A 79 1.50 2.76 -3.75
C VAL A 79 2.76 3.18 -3.00
N ASP A 80 2.63 3.85 -1.86
CA ASP A 80 3.78 4.23 -1.03
C ASP A 80 4.46 2.99 -0.41
N ASN A 81 3.66 2.02 0.02
CA ASN A 81 4.12 0.72 0.48
C ASN A 81 5.00 -0.03 -0.55
N LEU A 82 4.82 0.24 -1.86
CA LEU A 82 5.65 -0.36 -2.90
C LEU A 82 7.10 0.11 -2.85
N PHE A 83 7.41 1.30 -2.34
CA PHE A 83 8.80 1.76 -2.19
C PHE A 83 9.58 0.83 -1.26
N VAL A 84 9.00 0.52 -0.10
CA VAL A 84 9.63 -0.42 0.83
C VAL A 84 9.70 -1.82 0.22
N PHE A 85 8.74 -2.23 -0.59
CA PHE A 85 8.83 -3.53 -1.28
C PHE A 85 10.00 -3.57 -2.26
N VAL A 86 10.22 -2.50 -3.05
CA VAL A 86 11.37 -2.38 -3.94
C VAL A 86 12.67 -2.43 -3.15
N LEU A 87 12.74 -1.71 -2.05
CA LEU A 87 13.91 -1.66 -1.18
C LEU A 87 14.24 -3.03 -0.58
N ILE A 88 13.22 -3.76 -0.10
CA ILE A 88 13.38 -5.14 0.38
C ILE A 88 13.90 -6.04 -0.76
N MET A 89 13.28 -5.99 -1.94
CA MET A 89 13.70 -6.81 -3.08
C MET A 89 15.14 -6.52 -3.51
N ALA A 90 15.54 -5.24 -3.48
CA ALA A 90 16.89 -4.79 -3.78
C ALA A 90 17.89 -5.28 -2.73
N LYS A 91 17.59 -5.10 -1.43
CA LYS A 91 18.45 -5.53 -0.31
C LYS A 91 18.74 -7.03 -0.35
N PHE A 92 17.71 -7.84 -0.62
CA PHE A 92 17.85 -9.30 -0.71
C PHE A 92 18.27 -9.79 -2.11
N ALA A 93 18.58 -8.87 -3.04
CA ALA A 93 18.97 -9.17 -4.42
C ALA A 93 18.05 -10.20 -5.09
N VAL A 94 16.74 -10.00 -4.97
CA VAL A 94 15.72 -10.96 -5.44
C VAL A 94 15.73 -11.01 -6.97
N PRO A 95 16.02 -12.18 -7.59
CA PRO A 95 15.98 -12.33 -9.04
C PRO A 95 14.61 -11.98 -9.63
N SER A 96 14.56 -11.31 -10.79
CA SER A 96 13.32 -10.80 -11.41
C SER A 96 12.24 -11.88 -11.56
N GLN A 97 12.63 -13.08 -11.98
CA GLN A 97 11.76 -14.26 -12.13
C GLN A 97 11.05 -14.69 -10.83
N TYR A 98 11.55 -14.29 -9.66
CA TYR A 98 10.97 -14.63 -8.36
C TYR A 98 10.17 -13.49 -7.72
N GLN A 99 10.38 -12.24 -8.15
CA GLN A 99 9.70 -11.06 -7.60
C GLN A 99 8.17 -11.20 -7.69
N GLN A 100 7.67 -11.68 -8.83
CA GLN A 100 6.24 -11.91 -9.05
C GLN A 100 5.62 -12.83 -8.00
N ARG A 101 6.33 -13.93 -7.68
CA ARG A 101 5.86 -14.94 -6.74
C ARG A 101 5.93 -14.46 -5.30
N VAL A 102 6.99 -13.73 -4.96
CA VAL A 102 7.15 -13.10 -3.66
C VAL A 102 6.03 -12.09 -3.42
N LEU A 103 5.74 -11.22 -4.39
CA LEU A 103 4.65 -10.25 -4.29
C LEU A 103 3.28 -10.91 -4.17
N LEU A 104 3.04 -11.97 -4.94
CA LEU A 104 1.78 -12.70 -4.86
C LEU A 104 1.54 -13.25 -3.46
N ILE A 105 2.53 -13.95 -2.90
CA ILE A 105 2.41 -14.54 -1.57
C ILE A 105 2.35 -13.44 -0.50
N GLY A 106 3.09 -12.35 -0.68
CA GLY A 106 3.02 -11.16 0.15
C GLY A 106 1.60 -10.57 0.21
N VAL A 107 0.93 -10.40 -0.94
CA VAL A 107 -0.47 -9.92 -1.00
C VAL A 107 -1.43 -10.89 -0.31
N LEU A 108 -1.24 -12.21 -0.46
CA LEU A 108 -2.08 -13.19 0.23
C LEU A 108 -1.93 -13.11 1.76
N ILE A 109 -0.68 -13.00 2.24
CA ILE A 109 -0.37 -12.82 3.66
C ILE A 109 -0.97 -11.50 4.16
N ALA A 110 -0.78 -10.40 3.42
CA ALA A 110 -1.32 -9.07 3.72
C ALA A 110 -2.85 -9.11 3.88
N LEU A 111 -3.57 -9.72 2.93
CA LEU A 111 -5.03 -9.84 3.00
C LEU A 111 -5.49 -10.58 4.27
N VAL A 112 -4.81 -11.66 4.65
CA VAL A 112 -5.14 -12.41 5.88
C VAL A 112 -4.86 -11.58 7.13
N LEU A 113 -3.68 -10.95 7.21
CA LEU A 113 -3.29 -10.12 8.35
C LEU A 113 -4.21 -8.90 8.48
N ARG A 114 -4.56 -8.26 7.37
CA ARG A 114 -5.52 -7.15 7.37
C ARG A 114 -6.90 -7.61 7.78
N ALA A 115 -7.40 -8.76 7.34
CA ALA A 115 -8.67 -9.30 7.83
C ALA A 115 -8.66 -9.47 9.37
N ILE A 116 -7.54 -9.96 9.93
CA ILE A 116 -7.36 -10.08 11.39
C ILE A 116 -7.38 -8.70 12.06
N PHE A 117 -6.61 -7.73 11.55
CA PHE A 117 -6.58 -6.39 12.14
C PHE A 117 -7.91 -5.64 12.01
N ILE A 118 -8.63 -5.82 10.90
CA ILE A 118 -9.95 -5.22 10.70
C ILE A 118 -10.94 -5.83 11.70
N ALA A 119 -10.93 -7.15 11.87
CA ALA A 119 -11.78 -7.80 12.86
C ALA A 119 -11.45 -7.34 14.29
N ALA A 120 -10.16 -7.25 14.63
CA ALA A 120 -9.70 -6.75 15.93
C ALA A 120 -10.08 -5.28 16.15
N GLY A 121 -9.83 -4.41 15.16
CA GLY A 121 -10.16 -3.00 15.19
C GLY A 121 -11.66 -2.76 15.32
N ALA A 122 -12.47 -3.49 14.55
CA ALA A 122 -13.92 -3.43 14.64
C ALA A 122 -14.44 -3.83 16.04
N ALA A 123 -13.88 -4.90 16.63
CA ALA A 123 -14.26 -5.34 17.97
C ALA A 123 -13.88 -4.31 19.06
N ILE A 124 -12.71 -3.68 18.91
CA ILE A 124 -12.24 -2.62 19.82
C ILE A 124 -13.13 -1.38 19.71
N LEU A 125 -13.41 -0.92 18.49
CA LEU A 125 -14.23 0.26 18.25
C LEU A 125 -15.68 0.08 18.71
N ALA A 126 -16.25 -1.11 18.55
CA ALA A 126 -17.58 -1.42 19.06
C ALA A 126 -17.69 -1.31 20.59
N SER A 127 -16.56 -1.40 21.30
CA SER A 127 -16.50 -1.38 22.77
C SER A 127 -16.03 -0.04 23.34
N PHE A 128 -15.30 0.77 22.55
CA PHE A 128 -14.57 1.92 23.07
C PHE A 128 -14.51 3.10 22.07
N SER A 129 -15.40 4.08 22.22
CA SER A 129 -15.40 5.32 21.43
C SER A 129 -14.13 6.16 21.58
N TRP A 130 -13.50 6.15 22.77
CA TRP A 130 -12.26 6.91 23.01
C TRP A 130 -11.08 6.46 22.14
N VAL A 131 -11.17 5.26 21.53
CA VAL A 131 -10.13 4.75 20.61
C VAL A 131 -9.99 5.63 19.36
N PHE A 132 -11.04 6.36 18.97
CA PHE A 132 -10.93 7.36 17.90
C PHE A 132 -9.95 8.49 18.25
N TYR A 133 -9.77 8.86 19.52
CA TYR A 133 -8.70 9.78 19.92
C TYR A 133 -7.32 9.18 19.68
N LEU A 134 -7.14 7.91 20.04
CA LEU A 134 -5.86 7.21 19.86
C LEU A 134 -5.51 7.11 18.38
N PHE A 135 -6.47 6.68 17.55
CA PHE A 135 -6.32 6.60 16.11
C PHE A 135 -6.06 7.96 15.48
N GLY A 136 -6.81 8.99 15.88
CA GLY A 136 -6.62 10.35 15.39
C GLY A 136 -5.22 10.90 15.72
N ALA A 137 -4.78 10.75 16.98
CA ALA A 137 -3.46 11.17 17.41
C ALA A 137 -2.33 10.40 16.69
N PHE A 138 -2.51 9.09 16.52
CA PHE A 138 -1.56 8.24 15.80
C PHE A 138 -1.43 8.67 14.34
N LEU A 139 -2.53 8.91 13.63
CA LEU A 139 -2.51 9.38 12.24
C LEU A 139 -1.86 10.75 12.08
N ILE A 140 -2.12 11.69 13.00
CA ILE A 140 -1.46 13.00 13.00
C ILE A 140 0.05 12.85 13.20
N TRP A 141 0.46 11.96 14.10
CA TRP A 141 1.87 11.65 14.33
C TRP A 141 2.53 11.02 13.10
N THR A 142 1.89 10.03 12.46
CA THR A 142 2.38 9.43 11.21
C THR A 142 2.48 10.47 10.10
N ALA A 143 1.45 11.31 9.93
CA ALA A 143 1.47 12.38 8.95
C ALA A 143 2.67 13.32 9.14
N TRP A 144 2.98 13.68 10.39
CA TRP A 144 4.15 14.50 10.71
C TRP A 144 5.46 13.76 10.42
N LYS A 145 5.57 12.48 10.80
CA LYS A 145 6.75 11.64 10.55
C LYS A 145 7.04 11.52 9.05
N LEU A 146 6.01 11.28 8.25
CA LEU A 146 6.12 11.14 6.79
C LEU A 146 6.60 12.44 6.11
N ILE A 147 6.23 13.61 6.63
CA ILE A 147 6.76 14.90 6.15
C ILE A 147 8.25 15.05 6.48
N GLN A 148 8.68 14.59 7.66
CA GLN A 148 10.08 14.66 8.06
C GLN A 148 10.95 13.72 7.21
N GLU A 149 10.46 12.50 6.96
CA GLU A 149 11.11 11.53 6.07
C GLU A 149 11.21 12.09 4.64
N ALA A 150 10.15 12.69 4.11
CA ALA A 150 10.18 13.30 2.77
C ALA A 150 11.08 14.56 2.66
N ARG A 151 11.53 15.15 3.78
CA ARG A 151 12.43 16.30 3.83
C ARG A 151 13.89 15.93 4.07
N ALA A 152 14.15 14.78 4.69
CA ALA A 152 15.49 14.26 4.82
C ALA A 152 15.99 13.90 3.41
N GLU A 153 16.93 14.67 2.87
CA GLU A 153 17.56 14.38 1.57
C GLU A 153 18.14 12.97 1.60
N GLU A 154 17.71 12.12 0.65
CA GLU A 154 18.15 10.75 0.29
C GLU A 154 19.36 10.20 1.08
N GLN A 155 19.26 10.06 2.40
CA GLN A 155 20.15 9.20 3.16
C GLN A 155 19.55 7.82 3.02
N ASP A 156 20.29 6.97 2.31
CA ASP A 156 20.08 5.53 2.15
C ASP A 156 18.99 5.02 3.10
N GLU A 157 17.74 4.95 2.61
CA GLU A 157 16.70 4.21 3.29
C GLU A 157 17.16 2.75 3.26
N GLU A 158 18.07 2.36 4.15
CA GLU A 158 18.42 0.97 4.32
C GLU A 158 17.24 0.31 5.02
N PHE A 159 16.66 -0.70 4.38
CA PHE A 159 15.63 -1.50 5.03
C PHE A 159 16.23 -2.13 6.29
N GLU A 160 15.81 -1.64 7.45
CA GLU A 160 16.09 -2.28 8.72
C GLU A 160 15.15 -3.47 8.95
N GLU A 161 15.74 -4.64 9.19
CA GLU A 161 14.96 -5.85 9.44
C GLU A 161 14.20 -5.75 10.76
N ASN A 162 12.90 -6.01 10.68
CA ASN A 162 12.03 -6.06 11.86
C ASN A 162 12.47 -7.16 12.84
N LYS A 163 12.21 -6.93 14.14
CA LYS A 163 12.52 -7.88 15.23
C LYS A 163 11.94 -9.28 14.97
N LEU A 164 10.76 -9.34 14.34
CA LEU A 164 10.10 -10.59 13.94
C LEU A 164 10.92 -11.38 12.91
N LEU A 165 11.48 -10.69 11.91
CA LEU A 165 12.31 -11.30 10.88
C LEU A 165 13.63 -11.82 11.49
N LYS A 166 14.32 -10.98 12.27
CA LYS A 166 15.53 -11.39 13.00
C LYS A 166 15.30 -12.58 13.93
N ALA A 167 14.14 -12.64 14.59
CA ALA A 167 13.77 -13.77 15.44
C ALA A 167 13.53 -15.06 14.62
N ALA A 168 12.89 -14.96 13.46
CA ALA A 168 12.67 -16.09 12.56
C ALA A 168 13.99 -16.64 12.01
N GLU A 169 14.89 -15.75 11.54
CA GLU A 169 16.21 -16.13 11.03
C GLU A 169 17.08 -16.79 12.10
N ARG A 170 17.09 -16.25 13.33
CA ARG A 170 17.81 -16.88 14.45
C ARG A 170 17.26 -18.25 14.83
N ARG A 171 15.95 -18.47 14.68
CA ARG A 171 15.29 -19.72 15.08
C ARG A 171 15.47 -20.83 14.07
N PHE A 172 15.39 -20.51 12.78
CA PHE A 172 15.34 -21.52 11.71
C PHE A 172 16.59 -21.53 10.81
N GLY A 173 17.43 -20.50 10.85
CA GLY A 173 18.57 -20.32 9.94
C GLY A 173 18.12 -19.96 8.53
N VAL A 174 19.03 -19.37 7.76
CA VAL A 174 18.81 -18.97 6.36
C VAL A 174 19.87 -19.63 5.48
N ALA A 175 19.44 -20.19 4.36
CA ALA A 175 20.34 -20.78 3.37
C ALA A 175 21.08 -19.70 2.57
N ASP A 176 22.33 -19.96 2.20
CA ASP A 176 23.20 -18.97 1.55
C ASP A 176 22.77 -18.56 0.13
N ARG A 177 21.91 -19.35 -0.53
CA ARG A 177 21.53 -19.16 -1.93
C ARG A 177 20.04 -19.35 -2.17
N TYR A 178 19.55 -18.77 -3.26
CA TYR A 178 18.19 -19.02 -3.75
C TYR A 178 18.06 -20.45 -4.30
N HIS A 179 17.13 -21.21 -3.75
CA HIS A 179 16.86 -22.61 -4.12
C HIS A 179 15.59 -22.75 -4.96
N GLY A 180 15.51 -21.98 -6.05
CA GLY A 180 14.30 -21.94 -6.88
C GLY A 180 13.13 -21.33 -6.11
N THR A 181 11.96 -21.96 -6.23
CA THR A 181 10.73 -21.55 -5.54
C THR A 181 10.47 -22.28 -4.22
N LYS A 182 11.45 -23.06 -3.74
CA LYS A 182 11.37 -23.78 -2.47
C LYS A 182 11.44 -22.77 -1.33
N LEU A 183 10.54 -22.90 -0.35
CA LEU A 183 10.51 -22.05 0.86
C LEU A 183 11.37 -22.63 1.99
N TRP A 184 11.55 -23.94 1.97
CA TRP A 184 12.30 -24.69 2.96
C TRP A 184 13.25 -25.65 2.25
N ILE A 185 14.44 -25.80 2.82
CA ILE A 185 15.39 -26.85 2.44
C ILE A 185 15.84 -27.61 3.68
N GLN A 186 16.46 -28.76 3.45
CA GLN A 186 17.11 -29.52 4.51
C GLN A 186 18.61 -29.43 4.27
N GLU A 187 19.33 -28.93 5.27
CA GLU A 187 20.77 -28.75 5.25
C GLU A 187 21.34 -29.31 6.56
N ASN A 188 22.32 -30.22 6.46
CA ASN A 188 22.91 -30.90 7.62
C ASN A 188 21.88 -31.55 8.57
N GLY A 189 20.82 -32.15 8.00
CA GLY A 189 19.75 -32.80 8.76
C GLY A 189 18.75 -31.85 9.44
N LYS A 190 18.97 -30.53 9.38
CA LYS A 190 18.08 -29.51 9.94
C LYS A 190 17.29 -28.81 8.83
N ARG A 191 16.07 -28.36 9.16
CA ARG A 191 15.20 -27.63 8.23
C ARG A 191 15.55 -26.14 8.30
N VAL A 192 15.97 -25.58 7.17
CA VAL A 192 16.48 -24.21 7.03
C VAL A 192 15.60 -23.42 6.08
N MET A 193 15.39 -22.12 6.36
CA MET A 193 14.60 -21.24 5.50
C MET A 193 15.39 -20.85 4.26
N THR A 194 14.74 -20.75 3.11
CA THR A 194 15.38 -20.16 1.93
C THR A 194 15.30 -18.63 1.97
N PRO A 195 16.19 -17.91 1.27
CA PRO A 195 16.08 -16.45 1.11
C PRO A 195 14.70 -16.02 0.59
N MET A 196 14.06 -16.85 -0.23
CA MET A 196 12.71 -16.58 -0.72
C MET A 196 11.67 -16.47 0.41
N LEU A 197 11.73 -17.38 1.40
CA LEU A 197 10.81 -17.32 2.53
C LEU A 197 11.11 -16.12 3.44
N VAL A 198 12.39 -15.78 3.63
CA VAL A 198 12.81 -14.59 4.38
C VAL A 198 12.21 -13.32 3.75
N VAL A 199 12.34 -13.16 2.43
CA VAL A 199 11.78 -12.00 1.72
C VAL A 199 10.24 -11.97 1.81
N MET A 200 9.57 -13.11 1.66
CA MET A 200 8.10 -13.18 1.82
C MET A 200 7.66 -12.77 3.22
N LEU A 201 8.39 -13.20 4.27
CA LEU A 201 8.12 -12.78 5.64
C LEU A 201 8.46 -11.32 5.88
N ALA A 202 9.53 -10.80 5.27
CA ALA A 202 9.88 -9.39 5.34
C ALA A 202 8.73 -8.53 4.80
N ILE A 203 8.27 -8.79 3.57
CA ILE A 203 7.14 -8.09 2.94
C ILE A 203 5.87 -8.23 3.77
N GLY A 204 5.52 -9.44 4.21
CA GLY A 204 4.34 -9.66 5.04
C GLY A 204 4.42 -8.91 6.38
N SER A 205 5.60 -8.83 6.99
CA SER A 205 5.81 -8.08 8.23
C SER A 205 5.77 -6.57 8.03
N THR A 206 6.23 -6.07 6.88
CA THR A 206 6.14 -4.66 6.54
C THR A 206 4.69 -4.26 6.28
N ASP A 207 3.89 -5.12 5.65
CA ASP A 207 2.45 -4.86 5.50
C ASP A 207 1.73 -4.69 6.84
N VAL A 208 2.15 -5.42 7.89
CA VAL A 208 1.65 -5.20 9.25
C VAL A 208 1.95 -3.78 9.74
N LEU A 209 3.17 -3.29 9.50
CA LEU A 209 3.53 -1.93 9.88
C LEU A 209 2.67 -0.91 9.12
N PHE A 210 2.45 -1.12 7.82
CA PHE A 210 1.59 -0.26 7.02
C PHE A 210 0.12 -0.31 7.40
N ALA A 211 -0.36 -1.47 7.87
CA ALA A 211 -1.71 -1.62 8.39
C ALA A 211 -1.93 -0.77 9.66
N LEU A 212 -0.87 -0.45 10.42
CA LEU A 212 -0.99 0.45 11.57
C LEU A 212 -1.45 1.85 11.17
N ASP A 213 -1.05 2.34 10.01
CA ASP A 213 -1.47 3.66 9.50
C ASP A 213 -2.78 3.55 8.71
N SER A 214 -2.90 2.51 7.88
CA SER A 214 -4.04 2.39 6.95
C SER A 214 -5.35 2.03 7.65
N ILE A 215 -5.30 1.20 8.71
CA ILE A 215 -6.52 0.74 9.39
C ILE A 215 -7.21 1.84 10.20
N PRO A 216 -6.49 2.62 11.04
CA PRO A 216 -7.06 3.83 11.64
C PRO A 216 -7.62 4.78 10.58
N ALA A 217 -6.92 4.97 9.46
CA ALA A 217 -7.35 5.87 8.41
C ALA A 217 -8.68 5.44 7.77
N ILE A 218 -8.82 4.17 7.41
CA ILE A 218 -10.07 3.68 6.81
C ILE A 218 -11.22 3.63 7.82
N PHE A 219 -10.95 3.33 9.10
CA PHE A 219 -11.96 3.44 10.16
C PHE A 219 -12.40 4.89 10.41
N GLY A 220 -11.57 5.87 10.06
CA GLY A 220 -11.95 7.29 10.01
C GLY A 220 -12.82 7.69 8.82
N LEU A 221 -12.97 6.80 7.83
CA LEU A 221 -13.88 6.99 6.69
C LEU A 221 -15.16 6.17 6.85
N THR A 222 -15.09 4.97 7.40
CA THR A 222 -16.26 4.11 7.62
C THR A 222 -16.04 3.21 8.81
N GLN A 223 -17.09 3.03 9.60
CA GLN A 223 -17.10 2.09 10.73
C GLN A 223 -17.61 0.71 10.31
N ASP A 224 -18.04 0.52 9.06
CA ASP A 224 -18.58 -0.75 8.56
C ASP A 224 -17.44 -1.71 8.20
N PRO A 225 -17.21 -2.80 8.98
CA PRO A 225 -16.07 -3.69 8.76
C PRO A 225 -16.12 -4.38 7.39
N TYR A 226 -17.30 -4.54 6.79
CA TYR A 226 -17.44 -5.09 5.45
C TYR A 226 -16.90 -4.14 4.38
N ILE A 227 -17.22 -2.85 4.50
CA ILE A 227 -16.69 -1.84 3.59
C ILE A 227 -15.18 -1.70 3.77
N VAL A 228 -14.71 -1.67 5.02
CA VAL A 228 -13.28 -1.66 5.33
C VAL A 228 -12.57 -2.85 4.68
N PHE A 229 -13.06 -4.08 4.87
CA PHE A 229 -12.47 -5.28 4.28
C PHE A 229 -12.47 -5.26 2.77
N THR A 230 -13.58 -4.90 2.14
CA THR A 230 -13.72 -4.96 0.68
C THR A 230 -12.88 -3.87 -0.01
N ALA A 231 -12.93 -2.64 0.47
CA ALA A 231 -12.10 -1.54 -0.05
C ALA A 231 -10.61 -1.89 0.01
N ASN A 232 -10.20 -2.47 1.13
CA ASN A 232 -8.83 -2.90 1.36
C ASN A 232 -8.41 -4.07 0.45
N ALA A 233 -9.28 -5.07 0.31
CA ALA A 233 -9.03 -6.20 -0.57
C ALA A 233 -8.86 -5.77 -2.03
N PHE A 234 -9.76 -4.93 -2.55
CA PHE A 234 -9.66 -4.38 -3.90
C PHE A 234 -8.45 -3.46 -4.09
N ALA A 235 -8.03 -2.72 -3.05
CA ALA A 235 -6.85 -1.87 -3.10
C ALA A 235 -5.55 -2.68 -3.20
N LEU A 236 -5.43 -3.76 -2.43
CA LEU A 236 -4.28 -4.68 -2.48
C LEU A 236 -4.26 -5.51 -3.77
N MET A 237 -5.41 -5.82 -4.34
CA MET A 237 -5.49 -6.45 -5.66
C MET A 237 -4.88 -5.53 -6.72
N GLY A 238 -4.04 -6.10 -7.59
CA GLY A 238 -3.30 -5.34 -8.58
C GLY A 238 -1.97 -4.74 -8.08
N LEU A 239 -1.61 -4.88 -6.81
CA LEU A 239 -0.36 -4.32 -6.25
C LEU A 239 0.88 -4.84 -6.98
N ARG A 240 0.88 -6.12 -7.35
CA ARG A 240 1.94 -6.76 -8.16
C ARG A 240 2.11 -6.06 -9.51
N GLN A 241 1.03 -5.72 -10.17
CA GLN A 241 1.05 -5.02 -11.45
C GLN A 241 1.59 -3.60 -11.29
N LEU A 242 1.16 -2.89 -10.24
CA LEU A 242 1.74 -1.59 -9.93
C LEU A 242 3.25 -1.72 -9.66
N TYR A 243 3.70 -2.79 -9.00
CA TYR A 243 5.14 -3.06 -8.82
C TYR A 243 5.89 -3.16 -10.15
N PHE A 244 5.37 -3.86 -11.14
CA PHE A 244 6.05 -3.94 -12.44
C PHE A 244 5.92 -2.66 -13.28
N LEU A 245 4.95 -1.79 -12.98
CA LEU A 245 4.89 -0.43 -13.52
C LEU A 245 5.93 0.53 -12.88
N ILE A 246 6.61 0.12 -11.80
CA ILE A 246 7.55 0.97 -11.03
C ILE A 246 8.69 1.51 -11.88
N GLY A 247 9.15 0.77 -12.90
CA GLY A 247 10.38 1.04 -13.68
C GLY A 247 10.53 2.45 -14.29
N GLY A 248 9.51 3.30 -14.18
CA GLY A 248 9.66 4.75 -14.27
C GLY A 248 8.53 5.57 -13.67
N LEU A 249 7.45 4.94 -13.16
CA LEU A 249 6.27 5.67 -12.68
C LEU A 249 6.46 6.21 -11.26
N LEU A 250 7.14 5.48 -10.37
CA LEU A 250 7.41 5.95 -9.00
C LEU A 250 8.41 7.11 -8.96
N LYS A 251 9.45 7.08 -9.80
CA LYS A 251 10.35 8.24 -9.99
C LYS A 251 9.61 9.51 -10.45
N ARG A 252 8.39 9.35 -10.99
CA ARG A 252 7.52 10.47 -11.43
C ARG A 252 6.55 10.96 -10.36
N LEU A 253 6.46 10.28 -9.21
CA LEU A 253 5.56 10.57 -8.11
C LEU A 253 6.33 11.08 -6.87
N VAL A 254 7.30 11.96 -7.09
CA VAL A 254 8.20 12.53 -6.05
C VAL A 254 7.49 13.22 -4.88
N HIS A 255 6.24 13.69 -5.04
CA HIS A 255 5.49 14.31 -3.94
C HIS A 255 4.47 13.37 -3.28
N LEU A 256 4.48 12.07 -3.59
CA LEU A 256 3.45 11.14 -3.11
C LEU A 256 3.35 11.13 -1.57
N SER A 257 4.48 11.04 -0.88
CA SER A 257 4.54 11.03 0.59
C SER A 257 4.03 12.35 1.21
N TYR A 258 4.19 13.49 0.53
CA TYR A 258 3.55 14.75 0.92
C TYR A 258 2.02 14.72 0.74
N GLY A 259 1.52 14.12 -0.34
CA GLY A 259 0.08 13.93 -0.53
C GLY A 259 -0.52 13.02 0.55
N LEU A 260 0.14 11.91 0.84
CA LEU A 260 -0.31 10.94 1.84
C LEU A 260 -0.29 11.52 3.25
N SER A 261 0.74 12.29 3.63
CA SER A 261 0.77 12.95 4.94
C SER A 261 -0.38 13.94 5.12
N ILE A 262 -0.74 14.70 4.08
CA ILE A 262 -1.93 15.58 4.14
C ILE A 262 -3.20 14.76 4.33
N ILE A 263 -3.36 13.65 3.61
CA ILE A 263 -4.53 12.78 3.73
C ILE A 263 -4.61 12.17 5.14
N LEU A 264 -3.52 11.60 5.65
CA LEU A 264 -3.46 11.00 6.99
C LEU A 264 -3.72 12.04 8.08
N GLY A 265 -3.12 13.23 7.97
CA GLY A 265 -3.35 14.32 8.90
C GLY A 265 -4.80 14.79 8.90
N PHE A 266 -5.40 14.93 7.71
CA PHE A 266 -6.82 15.28 7.56
C PHE A 266 -7.73 14.23 8.20
N ILE A 267 -7.51 12.94 7.92
CA ILE A 267 -8.30 11.86 8.52
C ILE A 267 -8.08 11.79 10.03
N GLY A 268 -6.85 12.02 10.50
CA GLY A 268 -6.53 12.08 11.93
C GLY A 268 -7.28 13.19 12.65
N VAL A 269 -7.31 14.39 12.08
CA VAL A 269 -8.12 15.51 12.60
C VAL A 269 -9.60 15.16 12.60
N LYS A 270 -10.10 14.57 11.50
CA LYS A 270 -11.50 14.11 11.41
C LYS A 270 -11.85 13.13 12.55
N LEU A 271 -10.98 12.18 12.85
CA LEU A 271 -11.18 11.21 13.94
C LEU A 271 -11.23 11.86 15.31
N VAL A 272 -10.36 12.84 15.58
CA VAL A 272 -10.39 13.59 16.84
C VAL A 272 -11.69 14.40 16.96
N LEU A 273 -12.13 15.04 15.87
CA LEU A 273 -13.40 15.78 15.85
C LEU A 273 -14.59 14.84 16.08
N HIS A 274 -14.60 13.66 15.45
CA HIS A 274 -15.63 12.67 15.66
C HIS A 274 -15.69 12.21 17.13
N ALA A 275 -14.53 11.93 17.74
CA ALA A 275 -14.45 11.55 19.15
C ALA A 275 -14.93 12.67 20.09
N LEU A 276 -14.64 13.94 19.77
CA LEU A 276 -15.14 15.11 20.51
C LEU A 276 -16.67 15.24 20.40
N HIS A 277 -17.22 14.97 19.22
CA HIS A 277 -18.66 14.97 18.99
C HIS A 277 -19.36 13.89 19.84
N GLU A 278 -18.84 12.66 19.84
CA GLU A 278 -19.36 11.57 20.68
C GLU A 278 -19.20 11.85 22.18
N SER A 279 -18.19 12.63 22.57
CA SER A 279 -17.97 13.06 23.96
C SER A 279 -18.89 14.22 24.40
N GLY A 280 -19.79 14.70 23.53
CA GLY A 280 -20.77 15.74 23.84
C GLY A 280 -20.32 17.18 23.53
N VAL A 281 -19.17 17.35 22.87
CA VAL A 281 -18.70 18.67 22.41
C VAL A 281 -19.29 18.95 21.03
N HIS A 282 -19.94 20.11 20.86
CA HIS A 282 -20.51 20.51 19.58
C HIS A 282 -19.40 20.94 18.61
N VAL A 283 -18.84 19.97 17.89
CA VAL A 283 -17.90 20.18 16.79
C VAL A 283 -18.50 19.74 15.46
N PRO A 284 -18.11 20.36 14.33
CA PRO A 284 -18.60 19.99 13.01
C PRO A 284 -18.20 18.56 12.62
N GLU A 285 -19.16 17.77 12.14
CA GLU A 285 -18.86 16.47 11.54
C GLU A 285 -18.49 16.62 10.07
N ILE A 286 -17.38 15.99 9.68
CA ILE A 286 -16.92 15.99 8.29
C ILE A 286 -17.60 14.84 7.55
N SER A 287 -18.49 15.18 6.62
CA SER A 287 -19.20 14.18 5.82
C SER A 287 -18.27 13.40 4.88
N ILE A 288 -18.73 12.22 4.46
CA ILE A 288 -17.99 11.35 3.53
C ILE A 288 -17.74 12.03 2.17
N PRO A 289 -18.72 12.72 1.54
CA PRO A 289 -18.47 13.43 0.29
C PRO A 289 -17.38 14.50 0.41
N VAL A 290 -17.34 15.24 1.53
CA VAL A 290 -16.28 16.21 1.81
C VAL A 290 -14.93 15.49 1.97
N SER A 291 -14.90 14.41 2.73
CA SER A 291 -13.68 13.59 2.92
C SER A 291 -13.13 13.09 1.58
N LEU A 292 -14.00 12.49 0.76
CA LEU A 292 -13.65 12.01 -0.58
C LEU A 292 -13.18 13.14 -1.48
N GLY A 293 -13.85 14.29 -1.47
CA GLY A 293 -13.46 15.47 -2.23
C GLY A 293 -12.06 15.97 -1.87
N VAL A 294 -11.75 16.04 -0.57
CA VAL A 294 -10.41 16.43 -0.07
C VAL A 294 -9.36 15.40 -0.50
N ILE A 295 -9.61 14.10 -0.31
CA ILE A 295 -8.69 13.03 -0.71
C ILE A 295 -8.40 13.11 -2.21
N CYS A 296 -9.43 13.17 -3.05
CA CYS A 296 -9.28 13.28 -4.50
C CYS A 296 -8.52 14.55 -4.90
N ALA A 297 -8.84 15.70 -4.29
CA ALA A 297 -8.15 16.95 -4.58
C ALA A 297 -6.65 16.87 -4.25
N VAL A 298 -6.30 16.34 -3.08
CA VAL A 298 -4.91 16.16 -2.67
C VAL A 298 -4.18 15.22 -3.62
N LEU A 299 -4.76 14.07 -3.97
CA LEU A 299 -4.14 13.13 -4.90
C LEU A 299 -3.95 13.71 -6.30
N ILE A 300 -4.93 14.47 -6.82
CA ILE A 300 -4.83 15.14 -8.12
C ILE A 300 -3.70 16.18 -8.09
N VAL A 301 -3.68 17.05 -7.07
CA VAL A 301 -2.65 18.07 -6.92
C VAL A 301 -1.28 17.43 -6.81
N THR A 302 -1.11 16.45 -5.94
CA THR A 302 0.14 15.71 -5.74
C THR A 302 0.61 15.00 -7.01
N THR A 303 -0.30 14.39 -7.77
CA THR A 303 0.04 13.75 -9.03
C THR A 303 0.51 14.78 -10.05
N ILE A 304 -0.21 15.90 -10.22
CA ILE A 304 0.14 16.96 -11.17
C ILE A 304 1.48 17.60 -10.81
N THR A 305 1.69 17.95 -9.53
CA THR A 305 2.94 18.57 -9.07
C THR A 305 4.12 17.62 -9.23
N SER A 306 3.94 16.33 -8.92
CA SER A 306 4.99 15.32 -9.13
C SER A 306 5.36 15.15 -10.60
N LEU A 307 4.38 14.98 -11.49
CA LEU A 307 4.64 14.83 -12.92
C LEU A 307 5.35 16.07 -13.51
N ARG A 308 5.00 17.27 -13.05
CA ARG A 308 5.67 18.52 -13.46
C ARG A 308 7.11 18.60 -12.94
N ALA A 309 7.33 18.26 -11.67
CA ALA A 309 8.67 18.27 -11.07
C ALA A 309 9.60 17.25 -11.74
N SER A 310 9.15 16.02 -11.96
CA SER A 310 9.95 15.00 -12.63
C SER A 310 10.25 15.34 -14.08
N LYS A 311 9.32 16.00 -14.80
CA LYS A 311 9.60 16.52 -16.15
C LYS A 311 10.66 17.64 -16.12
N LYS A 312 10.63 18.52 -15.12
CA LYS A 312 11.62 19.60 -14.95
C LYS A 312 13.00 19.04 -14.60
N GLN A 313 13.08 18.04 -13.73
CA GLN A 313 14.33 17.34 -13.41
C GLN A 313 14.94 16.68 -14.64
N ALA A 314 14.14 15.91 -15.40
CA ALA A 314 14.60 15.29 -16.64
C ALA A 314 15.08 16.32 -17.69
N ALA A 315 14.42 17.48 -17.79
CA ALA A 315 14.86 18.55 -18.67
C ALA A 315 16.16 19.21 -18.21
N ALA A 316 16.35 19.37 -16.89
CA ALA A 316 17.58 19.92 -16.31
C ALA A 316 18.77 18.96 -16.50
N GLU A 317 18.57 17.66 -16.27
CA GLU A 317 19.56 16.61 -16.53
C GLU A 317 19.97 16.58 -18.02
N ALA A 318 19.00 16.67 -18.94
CA ALA A 318 19.27 16.72 -20.37
C ALA A 318 20.07 17.98 -20.78
N ALA A 319 19.77 19.14 -20.17
CA ALA A 319 20.52 20.37 -20.41
C ALA A 319 21.95 20.31 -19.85
N GLN A 320 22.14 19.72 -18.67
CA GLN A 320 23.47 19.50 -18.07
C GLN A 320 24.32 18.56 -18.92
N ALA A 321 23.75 17.45 -19.39
CA ALA A 321 24.43 16.49 -20.27
C ALA A 321 24.87 17.11 -21.60
N GLN A 322 24.12 18.09 -22.13
CA GLN A 322 24.51 18.84 -23.34
C GLN A 322 25.60 19.88 -23.07
N SER A 323 25.59 20.52 -21.90
CA SER A 323 26.60 21.54 -21.52
C SER A 323 27.96 20.95 -21.09
N GLY A 324 28.00 19.71 -20.59
CA GLY A 324 29.22 19.02 -20.16
C GLY A 324 30.03 18.36 -21.29
N GLY A 325 29.55 18.43 -22.54
CA GLY A 325 30.16 17.78 -23.71
C GLY A 325 31.03 18.68 -24.60
N ALA A 326 31.29 19.94 -24.24
CA ALA A 326 32.21 20.79 -25.01
C ALA A 326 33.66 20.42 -24.67
N PRO A 327 34.50 19.97 -25.63
CA PRO A 327 35.92 19.80 -25.37
C PRO A 327 36.51 21.17 -25.03
N LYS A 328 37.25 21.26 -23.92
CA LYS A 328 38.17 22.38 -23.71
C LYS A 328 39.24 22.27 -24.79
N ASP A 329 39.06 23.00 -25.89
CA ASP A 329 40.13 23.23 -26.85
C ASP A 329 41.31 23.86 -26.09
N SER A 330 42.43 23.15 -26.17
CA SER A 330 43.76 23.60 -25.82
C SER A 330 44.04 24.94 -26.49
N ILE A 331 44.17 26.01 -25.70
CA ILE A 331 44.85 27.21 -26.14
C ILE A 331 46.33 27.01 -25.81
N ASP A 332 47.05 26.45 -26.77
CA ASP A 332 48.50 26.62 -26.87
C ASP A 332 48.74 27.85 -27.77
N VAL A 333 49.22 28.94 -27.17
CA VAL A 333 50.11 29.93 -27.82
C VAL A 333 51.09 30.45 -26.78
#